data_AF-A0A8I0WAL7-F1
#
_entry.id   AF-A0A8I0WAL7-F1
#
_cell.length_a   1.000
_cell.length_b   1.000
_cell.length_c   1.000
_cell.angle_alpha   90.00
_cell.angle_beta   90.00
_cell.angle_gamma   90.00
#
_symmetry.space_group_name_H-M   'P 1'
#
loop_
_entity.id
_entity.type
_entity.pdbx_description
1 polymer ?
#
loop_
_entity_poly.entity_id
_entity_poly.type
_entity_poly.pdbx_seq_one_letter_code
_entity_poly.pdbx_strand_id
1 'polypeptide(L)'
;MNRISKNHIEFMKHFIDDTNTLTSKLLKDQQVKYGVSTEQSNVLRLLSHHQALSITEITEKQGVNKAAVSRRIKKLIESDFVALQKPNDKIDQRLKYIVLT
;
A
#
# COMPACT_ATOMS: atom_id res chain seq x y z
N MET A 1 -9.88 -21.69 -24.50
CA MET A 1 -10.10 -21.39 -23.06
C MET A 1 -11.51 -21.85 -22.69
N ASN A 2 -11.64 -22.84 -21.80
CA ASN A 2 -12.89 -23.58 -21.56
C ASN A 2 -13.94 -22.71 -20.82
N ARG A 3 -15.25 -22.84 -21.11
CA ARG A 3 -16.33 -21.99 -20.56
C ARG A 3 -16.35 -21.95 -19.03
N ILE A 4 -16.01 -23.08 -18.41
CA ILE A 4 -15.87 -23.23 -16.94
C ILE A 4 -14.74 -22.32 -16.41
N SER A 5 -13.59 -22.27 -17.07
CA SER A 5 -12.46 -21.41 -16.67
C SER A 5 -12.81 -19.92 -16.75
N LYS A 6 -13.62 -19.49 -17.73
CA LYS A 6 -14.10 -18.09 -17.81
C LYS A 6 -15.02 -17.75 -16.63
N ASN A 7 -15.97 -18.64 -16.29
CA ASN A 7 -16.87 -18.42 -15.17
C ASN A 7 -16.14 -18.35 -13.82
N HIS A 8 -15.10 -19.17 -13.61
CA HIS A 8 -14.30 -19.11 -12.38
C HIS A 8 -13.50 -17.81 -12.27
N ILE A 9 -12.91 -17.33 -13.39
CA ILE A 9 -12.21 -16.05 -13.41
C ILE A 9 -13.17 -14.90 -13.09
N GLU A 10 -14.37 -14.93 -13.65
CA GLU A 10 -15.41 -13.93 -13.38
C GLU A 10 -15.88 -13.96 -11.92
N PHE A 11 -16.12 -15.14 -11.36
CA PHE A 11 -16.44 -15.29 -9.94
C PHE A 11 -15.32 -14.75 -9.05
N MET A 12 -14.05 -15.08 -9.33
CA MET A 12 -12.91 -14.56 -8.57
C MET A 12 -12.80 -13.05 -8.65
N LYS A 13 -13.07 -12.46 -9.82
CA LYS A 13 -13.13 -11.00 -9.96
C LYS A 13 -14.21 -10.40 -9.05
N HIS A 14 -15.44 -10.89 -9.11
CA HIS A 14 -16.53 -10.40 -8.26
C HIS A 14 -16.24 -10.59 -6.78
N PHE A 15 -15.71 -11.75 -6.39
CA PHE A 15 -15.35 -12.03 -5.01
C PHE A 15 -14.27 -11.06 -4.48
N ILE A 16 -13.25 -10.76 -5.28
CA ILE A 16 -12.22 -9.78 -4.92
C ILE A 16 -12.83 -8.38 -4.80
N ASP A 17 -13.72 -7.98 -5.71
CA ASP A 17 -14.36 -6.67 -5.68
C ASP A 17 -15.28 -6.50 -4.45
N ASP A 18 -16.05 -7.54 -4.11
CA ASP A 18 -16.95 -7.55 -2.95
C ASP A 18 -16.16 -7.51 -1.64
N THR A 19 -15.08 -8.28 -1.53
CA THR A 19 -14.21 -8.27 -0.34
C THR A 19 -13.48 -6.93 -0.16
N ASN A 20 -13.01 -6.32 -1.25
CA ASN A 20 -12.45 -4.97 -1.24
C ASN A 20 -13.48 -3.91 -0.79
N THR A 21 -14.72 -4.02 -1.28
CA THR A 21 -15.82 -3.13 -0.91
C THR A 21 -16.18 -3.26 0.57
N LEU A 22 -16.32 -4.49 1.06
CA LEU A 22 -16.60 -4.77 2.47
C LEU A 22 -15.49 -4.22 3.37
N THR A 23 -14.23 -4.49 3.02
CA THR A 23 -13.06 -4.01 3.77
C THR A 23 -13.03 -2.49 3.84
N SER A 24 -13.31 -1.82 2.72
CA SER A 24 -13.34 -0.35 2.65
C SER A 24 -14.45 0.23 3.53
N LYS A 25 -15.62 -0.41 3.57
CA LYS A 25 -16.73 0.01 4.46
C LYS A 25 -16.36 -0.19 5.94
N LEU A 26 -15.79 -1.33 6.29
CA LEU A 26 -15.43 -1.67 7.67
C LEU A 26 -14.34 -0.75 8.24
N LEU A 27 -13.37 -0.37 7.41
CA LEU A 27 -12.24 0.48 7.84
C LEU A 27 -12.51 1.97 7.70
N LYS A 28 -13.66 2.38 7.15
CA LYS A 28 -13.96 3.78 6.83
C LYS A 28 -13.89 4.69 8.05
N ASP A 29 -14.42 4.24 9.19
CA ASP A 29 -14.41 5.05 10.42
C ASP A 29 -12.99 5.25 10.95
N GLN A 30 -12.13 4.23 10.83
CA GLN A 30 -10.72 4.34 11.20
C GLN A 30 -9.96 5.26 10.23
N GLN A 31 -10.23 5.14 8.92
CA GLN A 31 -9.65 6.00 7.90
C GLN A 31 -10.00 7.48 8.15
N VAL A 32 -11.26 7.77 8.46
CA VAL A 32 -11.72 9.11 8.80
C VAL A 32 -11.07 9.60 10.09
N LYS A 33 -11.02 8.76 11.13
CA LYS A 33 -10.40 9.09 12.42
C LYS A 33 -8.93 9.50 12.27
N TYR A 34 -8.18 8.80 11.41
CA TYR A 34 -6.76 9.05 11.19
C TYR A 34 -6.46 9.95 9.98
N GLY A 35 -7.48 10.38 9.23
CA GLY A 35 -7.31 11.22 8.04
C GLY A 35 -6.60 10.54 6.86
N VAL A 36 -6.66 9.21 6.77
CA VAL A 36 -5.90 8.40 5.80
C VAL A 36 -6.81 7.85 4.70
N SER A 37 -6.42 8.01 3.44
CA SER A 37 -7.16 7.42 2.29
C SER A 37 -7.00 5.90 2.22
N THR A 38 -7.87 5.23 1.47
CA THR A 38 -7.77 3.77 1.23
C THR A 38 -6.42 3.39 0.60
N GLU A 39 -5.94 4.17 -0.36
CA GLU A 39 -4.68 3.91 -1.03
C GLU A 39 -3.48 4.14 -0.12
N GLN A 40 -3.56 5.11 0.80
CA GLN A 40 -2.55 5.31 1.84
C GLN A 40 -2.59 4.18 2.87
N SER A 41 -3.79 3.73 3.27
CA SER A 41 -3.97 2.57 4.16
C SER A 41 -3.34 1.30 3.56
N ASN A 42 -3.45 1.12 2.24
CA ASN A 42 -2.80 0.01 1.55
C ASN A 42 -1.27 0.10 1.58
N VAL A 43 -0.68 1.30 1.55
CA VAL A 43 0.77 1.49 1.74
C VAL A 43 1.17 1.10 3.17
N LEU A 44 0.41 1.56 4.18
CA LEU A 44 0.66 1.22 5.59
C LEU A 44 0.56 -0.29 5.83
N ARG A 45 -0.44 -0.96 5.26
CA ARG A 45 -0.58 -2.43 5.30
C ARG A 45 0.62 -3.15 4.67
N LEU A 46 1.17 -2.60 3.58
CA LEU A 46 2.34 -3.18 2.92
C LEU A 46 3.59 -3.07 3.80
N LEU A 47 3.80 -1.91 4.42
CA LEU A 47 4.91 -1.65 5.33
C LEU A 47 4.80 -2.50 6.61
N SER A 48 3.57 -2.71 7.12
CA SER A 48 3.31 -3.57 8.27
C SER A 48 3.75 -5.03 8.06
N HIS A 49 3.74 -5.53 6.82
CA HIS A 49 4.17 -6.90 6.52
C HIS A 49 5.66 -7.04 6.20
N HIS A 50 6.30 -5.98 5.68
CA HIS A 50 7.67 -6.05 5.16
C HIS A 50 8.70 -5.25 5.97
N GLN A 51 8.29 -4.61 7.08
CA GLN A 51 9.08 -3.77 8.00
C GLN A 51 9.68 -2.49 7.38
N ALA A 52 10.37 -2.59 6.24
CA ALA A 52 10.97 -1.47 5.53
C ALA A 52 10.88 -1.70 4.02
N LEU A 53 10.41 -0.70 3.26
CA LEU A 53 10.37 -0.77 1.80
C LEU A 53 10.81 0.56 1.18
N SER A 54 11.49 0.48 0.04
CA SER A 54 11.76 1.63 -0.82
C SER A 54 10.52 2.01 -1.65
N ILE A 55 10.50 3.25 -2.17
CA ILE A 55 9.42 3.72 -3.06
C ILE A 55 9.27 2.79 -4.28
N THR A 56 10.38 2.30 -4.83
CA THR A 56 10.38 1.44 -6.01
C THR A 56 9.69 0.10 -5.70
N GLU A 57 10.02 -0.53 -4.58
CA GLU A 57 9.39 -1.81 -4.18
C GLU A 57 7.90 -1.65 -3.88
N ILE A 58 7.50 -0.54 -3.25
CA ILE A 58 6.08 -0.23 -3.03
C ILE A 58 5.36 -0.05 -4.38
N THR A 59 6.01 0.62 -5.34
CA THR A 59 5.47 0.85 -6.69
C THR A 59 5.24 -0.46 -7.43
N GLU A 60 6.22 -1.37 -7.41
CA GLU A 60 6.13 -2.68 -8.05
C GLU A 60 5.04 -3.54 -7.42
N LYS A 61 4.96 -3.60 -6.08
CA LYS A 61 3.95 -4.39 -5.37
C LYS A 61 2.53 -3.86 -5.56
N GLN A 62 2.35 -2.55 -5.71
CA GLN A 62 1.04 -1.95 -5.95
C GLN A 62 0.65 -1.91 -7.43
N GLY A 63 1.61 -2.05 -8.35
CA GLY A 63 1.35 -1.98 -9.80
C GLY A 63 0.84 -0.60 -10.26
N VAL A 64 1.19 0.48 -9.56
CA VAL A 64 0.77 1.86 -9.87
C VAL A 64 1.96 2.73 -10.24
N ASN A 65 1.72 3.98 -10.67
CA ASN A 65 2.81 4.90 -11.03
C ASN A 65 3.60 5.37 -9.79
N LYS A 66 4.93 5.39 -9.89
CA LYS A 66 5.87 5.91 -8.88
C LYS A 66 5.48 7.29 -8.35
N ALA A 67 5.01 8.19 -9.20
CA ALA A 67 4.60 9.53 -8.77
C ALA A 67 3.37 9.51 -7.83
N ALA A 68 2.43 8.60 -8.05
CA ALA A 68 1.27 8.43 -7.17
C ALA A 68 1.70 7.89 -5.81
N VAL A 69 2.59 6.90 -5.80
CA VAL A 69 3.18 6.34 -4.57
C VAL A 69 3.95 7.41 -3.79
N SER A 70 4.80 8.20 -4.47
CA SER A 70 5.53 9.30 -3.86
C SER A 70 4.61 10.33 -3.19
N ARG A 71 3.50 10.72 -3.83
CA ARG A 71 2.52 11.65 -3.24
C ARG A 71 1.86 11.08 -1.99
N ARG A 72 1.51 9.79 -2.01
CA ARG A 72 0.90 9.10 -0.86
C ARG A 72 1.87 9.03 0.32
N ILE A 73 3.12 8.64 0.07
CA ILE A 73 4.17 8.57 1.09
C ILE A 73 4.46 9.95 1.66
N LYS A 74 4.55 10.99 0.84
CA LYS A 74 4.76 12.36 1.32
C LYS A 74 3.70 12.76 2.35
N LYS A 75 2.42 12.52 2.05
CA LYS A 75 1.33 12.78 2.99
C LYS A 75 1.39 11.92 4.27
N LEU A 76 1.82 10.66 4.14
CA LEU A 76 1.98 9.77 5.30
C LEU A 76 3.14 10.22 6.21
N ILE A 77 4.21 10.79 5.65
CA ILE A 77 5.29 11.42 6.41
C ILE A 77 4.78 12.68 7.10
N GLU A 78 4.02 13.53 6.38
CA GLU A 78 3.41 14.74 6.96
C GLU A 78 2.42 14.44 8.09
N SER A 79 1.88 13.22 8.15
CA SER A 79 0.94 12.77 9.18
C SER A 79 1.60 11.87 10.24
N ASP A 80 2.94 11.81 10.27
CA ASP A 80 3.75 11.03 11.21
C ASP A 80 3.47 9.51 11.26
N PHE A 81 2.85 8.93 10.21
CA PHE A 81 2.63 7.48 10.13
C PHE A 81 3.84 6.71 9.61
N VAL A 82 4.72 7.38 8.85
CA VAL A 82 5.91 6.74 8.27
C VAL A 82 7.11 7.68 8.36
N ALA A 83 8.28 7.08 8.57
CA ALA A 83 9.54 7.79 8.60
C ALA A 83 10.48 7.30 7.49
N LEU A 84 11.37 8.19 7.04
CA LEU A 84 12.47 7.80 6.17
C LEU A 84 13.62 7.30 7.03
N GLN A 85 13.87 6.00 6.98
CA GLN A 85 15.05 5.43 7.58
C GLN A 85 16.23 5.58 6.62
N LYS A 86 17.29 6.26 7.08
CA LYS A 86 18.58 6.20 6.41
C LYS A 86 19.21 4.84 6.72
N PRO A 87 19.76 4.13 5.73
CA PRO A 87 20.56 2.96 6.01
C PRO A 87 21.69 3.35 6.97
N ASN A 88 22.02 2.44 7.88
CA ASN A 88 23.21 2.54 8.73
C ASN A 88 24.44 2.80 7.84
N ASP A 89 25.45 3.55 8.31
CA ASP A 89 26.56 4.11 7.49
C ASP A 89 27.36 3.09 6.64
N LYS A 90 27.11 1.80 6.81
CA LYS A 90 27.69 0.68 6.05
C LYS A 90 26.89 0.27 4.80
N ILE A 91 25.68 0.79 4.57
CA ILE A 91 24.81 0.47 3.44
C ILE A 91 24.58 1.73 2.59
N ASP A 92 24.49 1.55 1.27
CA ASP A 92 24.34 2.62 0.26
C ASP A 92 23.33 3.71 0.68
N GLN A 93 23.85 4.88 1.05
CA GLN A 93 23.08 6.03 1.55
C GLN A 93 22.11 6.62 0.52
N ARG A 94 22.18 6.20 -0.75
CA ARG A 94 21.25 6.62 -1.81
C ARG A 94 19.89 5.95 -1.68
N LEU A 95 19.83 4.78 -1.05
CA LEU A 95 18.58 4.04 -0.85
C LEU A 95 17.86 4.58 0.39
N LYS A 96 16.71 5.21 0.18
CA LYS A 96 15.83 5.66 1.25
C LYS A 96 14.76 4.60 1.48
N TYR A 97 14.74 4.04 2.69
CA TYR A 97 13.70 3.12 3.13
C TYR A 97 12.62 3.85 3.88
N ILE A 98 11.40 3.39 3.73
CA ILE A 98 10.23 3.88 4.44
C ILE A 98 9.86 2.82 5.47
N VAL A 99 9.70 3.26 6.71
CA VAL A 99 9.31 2.41 7.85
C VAL A 99 8.09 3.00 8.51
N LEU A 100 7.27 2.14 9.13
CA LEU A 100 6.25 2.62 10.06
C LEU A 100 6.94 3.23 11.28
N THR A 101 6.38 4.33 11.80
CA THR A 101 6.80 4.93 13.07
C THR A 101 6.09 4.21 14.22
#